data_AF-A0A673MPP2-F1
#
_entry.id   AF-A0A673MPP2-F1
#
_cell.length_a   1.000
_cell.length_b   1.000
_cell.length_c   1.000
_cell.angle_alpha   90.00
_cell.angle_beta   90.00
_cell.angle_gamma   90.00
#
_symmetry.space_group_name_H-M   'P 1'
#
loop_
_entity.id
_entity.type
_entity.pdbx_description
1 polymer ?
#
loop_
_entity_poly.entity_id
_entity_poly.type
_entity_poly.pdbx_seq_one_letter_code
_entity_poly.pdbx_strand_id
1 'polypeptide(L)'
;MKCSLGLFLLVCCVTLSLGVKHYGIRFSSAGSSLQCYKCEDYTGGRCAVQQVCSYEDACLYLHEKGGKTIRRCIRYTDCDNSRLSQKFPSISEYTYRCCNTDLCNSGPASAASTWILSLLAVLAGLWSCCITA
;
A
#
# COMPACT_ATOMS: atom_id res chain seq x y z
N MET A 1 -30.12 5.05 -31.34
CA MET A 1 -29.97 3.72 -30.68
C MET A 1 -28.50 3.28 -30.51
N LYS A 2 -27.54 4.20 -30.28
CA LYS A 2 -26.11 3.86 -30.07
C LYS A 2 -25.59 4.12 -28.65
N CYS A 3 -26.23 4.98 -27.86
CA CYS A 3 -25.84 5.24 -26.46
C CYS A 3 -26.09 4.07 -25.51
N SER A 4 -27.06 3.20 -25.81
CA SER A 4 -27.41 2.05 -24.96
C SER A 4 -26.33 0.95 -25.01
N LEU A 5 -25.63 0.79 -26.14
CA LEU A 5 -24.57 -0.20 -26.30
C LEU A 5 -23.30 0.20 -25.53
N GLY A 6 -22.97 1.50 -25.52
CA GLY A 6 -21.85 2.04 -24.76
C GLY A 6 -22.08 1.98 -23.25
N LEU A 7 -23.31 2.21 -22.79
CA LEU A 7 -23.69 2.09 -21.39
C LEU A 7 -23.60 0.64 -20.90
N PHE A 8 -24.04 -0.34 -21.70
CA PHE A 8 -23.90 -1.77 -21.38
C PHE A 8 -22.44 -2.24 -21.33
N LEU A 9 -21.59 -1.78 -22.26
CA LEU A 9 -20.15 -2.07 -22.25
C LEU A 9 -19.44 -1.44 -21.03
N LEU A 10 -19.78 -0.20 -20.67
CA LEU A 10 -19.27 0.46 -19.47
C LEU A 10 -19.72 -0.26 -18.20
N VAL A 11 -20.99 -0.68 -18.11
CA VAL A 11 -21.49 -1.47 -16.98
C VAL A 11 -20.75 -2.81 -16.89
N CYS A 12 -20.50 -3.51 -18.00
CA CYS A 12 -19.68 -4.73 -18.00
C CYS A 12 -18.24 -4.49 -17.52
N CYS A 13 -17.58 -3.42 -17.98
CA CYS A 13 -16.23 -3.06 -17.52
C CYS A 13 -16.20 -2.65 -16.04
N VAL A 14 -17.24 -1.96 -15.57
CA VAL A 14 -17.38 -1.56 -14.16
C VAL A 14 -17.72 -2.77 -13.28
N THR A 15 -18.50 -3.74 -13.76
CA THR A 15 -18.72 -5.02 -13.04
C THR A 15 -17.50 -5.93 -13.05
N LEU A 16 -16.69 -5.90 -14.12
CA LEU A 16 -15.37 -6.54 -14.12
C LEU A 16 -14.45 -5.87 -13.09
N SER A 17 -14.55 -4.55 -12.92
CA SER A 17 -13.74 -3.78 -11.96
C SER A 17 -14.24 -3.90 -10.50
N LEU A 18 -15.55 -3.97 -10.27
CA LEU A 18 -16.15 -4.18 -8.93
C LEU A 18 -16.22 -5.67 -8.54
N GLY A 19 -16.17 -6.59 -9.49
CA GLY A 19 -15.97 -8.02 -9.25
C GLY A 19 -14.59 -8.33 -8.66
N VAL A 20 -13.61 -7.43 -8.83
CA VAL A 20 -12.29 -7.48 -8.16
C VAL A 20 -12.31 -6.89 -6.75
N LYS A 21 -13.48 -6.65 -6.13
CA LYS A 21 -13.49 -6.44 -4.68
C LYS A 21 -13.32 -7.73 -3.89
N HIS A 22 -13.44 -8.92 -4.49
CA HIS A 22 -13.62 -10.16 -3.72
C HIS A 22 -12.87 -11.41 -4.21
N TYR A 23 -12.24 -11.39 -5.39
CA TYR A 23 -11.27 -12.41 -5.78
C TYR A 23 -9.87 -11.80 -5.65
N GLY A 24 -9.18 -12.14 -4.57
CA GLY A 24 -7.78 -11.76 -4.35
C GLY A 24 -6.88 -12.39 -5.42
N ILE A 25 -6.82 -11.79 -6.61
CA ILE A 25 -5.75 -12.04 -7.56
C ILE A 25 -4.53 -11.30 -7.01
N ARG A 26 -3.86 -11.94 -6.06
CA ARG A 26 -2.45 -11.66 -5.76
C ARG A 26 -1.70 -12.00 -7.05
N PHE A 27 -1.34 -10.99 -7.84
CA PHE A 27 -0.22 -11.13 -8.76
C PHE A 27 1.01 -11.42 -7.88
N SER A 28 1.27 -12.69 -7.64
CA SER A 28 2.55 -13.15 -7.10
C SER A 28 3.56 -12.88 -8.19
N SER A 29 4.26 -11.75 -8.08
CA SER A 29 5.44 -11.46 -8.88
C SER A 29 6.37 -12.67 -8.78
N ALA A 30 6.73 -13.20 -9.94
CA ALA A 30 7.65 -14.32 -10.08
C ALA A 30 8.93 -14.05 -9.27
N GLY A 31 9.22 -14.94 -8.32
CA GLY A 31 10.56 -15.20 -7.77
C GLY A 31 11.43 -13.98 -7.44
N SER A 32 10.84 -12.86 -7.02
CA SER A 32 11.58 -11.67 -6.63
C SER A 32 11.65 -11.67 -5.11
N SER A 33 12.87 -11.70 -4.59
CA SER A 33 13.12 -11.54 -3.16
C SER A 33 12.60 -10.16 -2.73
N LEU A 34 11.72 -10.13 -1.72
CA LEU A 34 11.00 -8.95 -1.26
C LEU A 34 11.98 -7.80 -0.96
N GLN A 35 11.73 -6.60 -1.48
CA GLN A 35 12.57 -5.44 -1.18
C GLN A 35 11.89 -4.52 -0.16
N CYS A 36 12.63 -4.07 0.85
CA CYS A 36 12.13 -3.16 1.88
C CYS A 36 13.11 -2.02 2.12
N TYR A 37 12.62 -0.91 2.67
CA TYR A 37 13.50 0.13 3.19
C TYR A 37 14.19 -0.32 4.48
N LYS A 38 15.49 0.00 4.63
CA LYS A 38 16.30 -0.27 5.82
C LYS A 38 16.84 1.02 6.42
N CYS A 39 16.23 1.50 7.49
CA CYS A 39 16.71 2.67 8.22
C CYS A 39 16.43 2.54 9.71
N GLU A 40 17.34 3.10 10.50
CA GLU A 40 17.18 3.27 11.94
C GLU A 40 17.62 4.70 12.27
N ASP A 41 16.73 5.66 12.00
CA ASP A 41 17.04 7.08 12.12
C ASP A 41 16.14 7.74 13.17
N TYR A 42 16.74 8.62 13.97
CA TYR A 42 16.03 9.43 14.98
C TYR A 42 15.21 10.57 14.34
N THR A 43 15.55 10.99 13.13
CA THR A 43 15.03 12.23 12.55
C THR A 43 13.83 12.03 11.62
N GLY A 44 13.21 10.84 11.60
CA GLY A 44 12.07 10.55 10.71
C GLY A 44 12.35 10.83 9.23
N GLY A 45 13.62 10.88 8.84
CA GLY A 45 14.09 11.32 7.53
C GLY A 45 13.60 10.44 6.40
N ARG A 46 13.74 10.94 5.16
CA ARG A 46 13.50 10.16 3.95
C ARG A 46 14.49 8.99 3.88
N CYS A 47 14.09 7.85 4.42
CA CYS A 47 14.81 6.60 4.26
C CYS A 47 14.86 6.22 2.78
N ALA A 48 16.03 6.32 2.16
CA ALA A 48 16.26 5.95 0.76
C ALA A 48 16.98 4.61 0.60
N VAL A 49 17.50 4.03 1.70
CA VAL A 49 18.25 2.78 1.66
C VAL A 49 17.28 1.61 1.48
N GLN A 50 17.40 0.95 0.33
CA GLN A 50 16.63 -0.26 0.01
C GLN A 50 17.48 -1.49 0.33
N GLN A 51 16.85 -2.53 0.85
CA GLN A 51 17.45 -3.83 1.11
C GLN A 51 16.57 -4.94 0.56
N VAL A 52 17.22 -5.96 0.02
CA VAL A 52 16.58 -7.21 -0.42
C VAL A 52 16.45 -8.14 0.80
N CYS A 53 15.24 -8.64 1.07
CA CYS A 53 14.95 -9.53 2.19
C CYS A 53 15.32 -10.98 1.85
N SER A 54 16.23 -11.57 2.61
CA SER A 54 16.77 -12.90 2.29
C SER A 54 15.83 -14.02 2.74
N TYR A 55 15.50 -14.06 4.04
CA TYR A 55 14.59 -15.08 4.61
C TYR A 55 13.22 -14.48 4.98
N GLU A 56 13.21 -13.19 5.29
CA GLU A 56 12.04 -12.46 5.74
C GLU A 56 11.01 -12.25 4.62
N ASP A 57 9.73 -12.40 4.97
CA ASP A 57 8.57 -12.32 4.08
C ASP A 57 7.77 -11.02 4.25
N ALA A 58 8.24 -10.08 5.09
CA ALA A 58 7.57 -8.81 5.34
C ALA A 58 8.52 -7.63 5.56
N CYS A 59 8.01 -6.43 5.29
CA CYS A 59 8.62 -5.16 5.64
C CYS A 59 8.01 -4.61 6.94
N LEU A 60 8.84 -4.19 7.88
CA LEU A 60 8.45 -3.48 9.09
C LEU A 60 8.56 -1.96 8.87
N TYR A 61 7.55 -1.23 9.32
CA TYR A 61 7.61 0.19 9.66
C TYR A 61 7.24 0.33 11.13
N LEU A 62 8.18 0.77 11.96
CA LEU A 62 7.97 1.02 13.39
C LEU A 62 8.31 2.48 13.67
N HIS A 63 7.40 3.19 14.31
CA HIS A 63 7.56 4.58 14.70
C HIS A 63 7.37 4.73 16.21
N GLU A 64 8.45 5.08 16.89
CA GLU A 64 8.46 5.40 18.31
C GLU A 64 7.93 6.82 18.54
N LYS A 65 7.24 7.03 19.67
CA LYS A 65 6.73 8.34 20.07
C LYS A 65 7.81 9.42 20.23
N GLY A 66 9.04 9.08 20.57
CA GLY A 66 10.18 10.01 20.60
C GLY A 66 10.77 10.36 19.24
N GLY A 67 10.14 9.95 18.13
CA GLY A 67 10.51 10.33 16.77
C GLY A 67 11.40 9.32 16.03
N LYS A 68 11.94 8.32 16.74
CA LYS A 68 12.74 7.25 16.13
C LYS A 68 11.87 6.40 15.21
N THR A 69 12.32 6.24 13.97
CA THR A 69 11.63 5.39 12.99
C THR A 69 12.56 4.25 12.56
N ILE A 70 12.08 3.02 12.68
CA ILE A 70 12.78 1.80 12.30
C ILE A 70 12.07 1.16 11.12
N ARG A 71 12.81 0.94 10.03
CA ARG A 71 12.35 0.27 8.82
C ARG A 71 13.33 -0.83 8.50
N ARG A 72 12.84 -2.06 8.29
CA ARG A 72 13.68 -3.22 7.93
C ARG A 72 12.82 -4.40 7.47
N CYS A 73 13.47 -5.44 6.97
CA CYS A 73 12.83 -6.75 6.79
C CYS A 73 12.54 -7.42 8.15
N ILE A 74 11.43 -8.14 8.22
CA ILE A 74 10.97 -8.96 9.34
C ILE A 74 10.18 -10.15 8.82
N ARG A 75 10.08 -11.23 9.59
CA ARG A 75 9.09 -12.28 9.30
C ARG A 75 7.69 -11.79 9.66
N TYR A 76 6.69 -12.11 8.86
CA TYR A 76 5.31 -11.73 9.15
C TYR A 76 4.85 -12.29 10.51
N THR A 77 5.34 -13.48 10.88
CA THR A 77 5.10 -14.11 12.19
C THR A 77 5.72 -13.37 13.37
N ASP A 78 6.79 -12.61 13.14
CA ASP A 78 7.46 -11.81 14.17
C ASP A 78 6.86 -10.39 14.26
N CYS A 79 5.92 -10.05 13.39
CA CYS A 79 5.21 -8.78 13.41
C CYS A 79 4.03 -8.79 14.41
N ASP A 80 4.35 -9.05 15.67
CA ASP A 80 3.43 -8.97 16.80
C ASP A 80 4.04 -8.11 17.90
N ASN A 81 3.21 -7.39 18.66
CA ASN A 81 3.67 -6.52 19.75
C ASN A 81 4.58 -7.26 20.75
N SER A 82 4.25 -8.51 21.09
CA SER A 82 5.03 -9.31 22.04
C SER A 82 6.45 -9.57 21.52
N ARG A 83 6.57 -9.90 20.22
CA ARG A 83 7.86 -10.19 19.56
C ARG A 83 8.65 -8.93 19.28
N LEU A 84 7.97 -7.87 18.83
CA LEU A 84 8.57 -6.56 18.58
C LEU A 84 9.11 -5.95 19.89
N SER A 85 8.39 -6.07 21.00
CA SER A 85 8.86 -5.59 22.31
C SER A 85 10.13 -6.32 22.79
N GLN A 86 10.27 -7.61 22.46
CA GLN A 86 11.51 -8.36 22.74
C GLN A 86 12.66 -7.98 21.80
N LYS A 87 12.36 -7.68 20.54
CA LYS A 87 13.36 -7.29 19.54
C LYS A 87 13.80 -5.83 19.69
N PHE A 88 12.93 -4.97 20.21
CA PHE A 88 13.14 -3.54 20.42
C PHE A 88 12.87 -3.14 21.88
N PRO A 89 13.60 -3.70 22.86
CA PRO A 89 13.32 -3.46 24.28
C PRO A 89 13.56 -2.02 24.72
N SER A 90 14.33 -1.25 23.94
CA SER A 90 14.62 0.17 24.21
C SER A 90 13.46 1.12 23.87
N ILE A 91 12.37 0.61 23.30
CA ILE A 91 11.25 1.40 22.77
C ILE A 91 9.98 1.01 23.53
N SER A 92 9.52 1.86 24.45
CA SER A 92 8.34 1.57 25.29
C SER A 92 6.99 1.89 24.63
N GLU A 93 6.91 2.95 23.81
CA GLU A 93 5.66 3.36 23.16
C GLU A 93 5.90 3.56 21.66
N TYR A 94 5.33 2.67 20.85
CA TYR A 94 5.52 2.66 19.41
C TYR A 94 4.26 2.24 18.65
N THR A 95 4.18 2.70 17.41
CA THR A 95 3.21 2.23 16.41
C THR A 95 3.96 1.41 15.37
N TYR A 96 3.35 0.33 14.89
CA TYR A 96 3.98 -0.52 13.88
C TYR A 96 3.00 -0.88 12.76
N ARG A 97 3.55 -1.16 11.58
CA ARG A 97 2.86 -1.67 10.39
C ARG A 97 3.76 -2.68 9.70
N CYS A 98 3.16 -3.79 9.25
CA CYS A 98 3.83 -4.75 8.38
C CYS A 98 3.06 -4.95 7.08
N CYS A 99 3.80 -5.23 6.02
CA CYS A 99 3.28 -5.45 4.67
C CYS A 99 4.23 -6.36 3.88
N ASN A 100 3.75 -7.01 2.83
CA ASN A 100 4.46 -8.07 2.10
C ASN A 100 4.66 -7.75 0.61
N THR A 101 4.78 -6.47 0.27
CA THR A 101 4.96 -5.99 -1.11
C THR A 101 6.20 -5.11 -1.16
N ASP A 102 6.86 -5.02 -2.32
CA ASP A 102 8.09 -4.24 -2.44
C ASP A 102 7.93 -2.78 -1.98
N LEU A 103 8.88 -2.32 -1.17
CA LEU A 103 9.03 -0.94 -0.68
C LEU A 103 7.78 -0.37 0.04
N CYS A 104 6.93 -1.26 0.56
CA CYS A 104 5.66 -0.90 1.19
C CYS A 104 5.80 -0.26 2.58
N ASN A 105 6.97 -0.38 3.21
CA ASN A 105 7.31 0.29 4.46
C ASN A 105 7.88 1.70 4.25
N SER A 106 7.51 2.34 3.13
CA SER A 106 7.62 3.79 3.00
C SER A 106 6.89 4.46 4.17
N GLY A 107 7.32 5.68 4.54
CA GLY A 107 6.69 6.47 5.62
C GLY A 107 5.18 6.57 5.41
N PRO A 108 4.40 6.93 6.45
CA PRO A 108 2.94 6.77 6.47
C PRO A 108 2.38 7.15 5.12
N ALA A 109 1.94 6.12 4.38
CA ALA A 109 1.37 6.31 3.07
C ALA A 109 0.21 7.26 3.30
N SER A 110 0.35 8.51 2.86
CA SER A 110 -0.78 9.36 2.65
C SER A 110 -1.69 8.53 1.77
N ALA A 111 -2.82 8.12 2.34
CA ALA A 111 -3.92 7.54 1.59
C ALA A 111 -4.43 8.67 0.68
N ALA A 112 -3.66 8.98 -0.36
CA ALA A 112 -4.02 9.86 -1.44
C ALA A 112 -5.26 9.20 -2.02
N SER A 113 -6.36 9.80 -1.62
CA SER A 113 -7.66 9.19 -1.58
C SER A 113 -8.00 8.79 -3.01
N THR A 114 -8.17 7.50 -3.25
CA THR A 114 -8.71 6.94 -4.50
C THR A 114 -10.02 7.62 -4.94
N TRP A 115 -10.64 8.38 -4.03
CA TRP A 115 -11.84 9.16 -4.20
C TRP A 115 -11.62 10.38 -5.10
N ILE A 116 -10.43 10.96 -5.12
CA ILE A 116 -10.09 12.13 -5.96
C ILE A 116 -10.02 11.72 -7.45
N LEU A 117 -9.40 10.57 -7.74
CA LEU A 117 -9.38 9.98 -9.08
C LEU A 117 -10.78 9.57 -9.56
N SER A 118 -11.61 9.08 -8.65
CA SER A 118 -13.00 8.69 -8.95
C SER A 118 -13.88 9.91 -9.27
N LEU A 119 -13.69 11.02 -8.54
CA LEU A 119 -14.46 12.25 -8.76
C LEU A 119 -14.11 12.92 -10.10
N LEU A 120 -12.83 12.93 -10.48
CA LEU A 120 -12.37 13.46 -11.77
C LEU A 120 -12.92 12.67 -12.96
N ALA A 121 -13.04 11.34 -12.84
CA ALA A 121 -13.59 10.49 -13.90
C ALA A 121 -15.10 10.75 -14.15
N VAL A 122 -15.87 11.01 -13.09
CA VAL A 122 -17.31 11.32 -13.20
C VAL A 122 -17.55 12.70 -13.82
N LEU A 123 -16.75 13.71 -13.45
CA LEU A 123 -16.82 15.06 -14.01
C LEU A 123 -16.47 15.08 -15.52
N ALA A 124 -15.48 14.31 -15.96
CA ALA A 124 -15.13 14.19 -17.38
C ALA A 124 -16.20 13.44 -18.22
N GLY A 125 -16.86 12.44 -17.62
CA GLY A 125 -17.97 11.73 -18.25
C GLY A 125 -19.20 12.62 -18.46
N LEU A 126 -19.53 13.46 -17.47
CA LEU A 126 -20.65 14.43 -17.57
C LEU A 126 -20.40 15.51 -18.63
N TRP A 127 -19.17 16.00 -18.77
CA TRP A 127 -18.81 16.98 -19.79
C TRP A 127 -18.99 16.45 -21.22
N SER A 128 -18.68 15.17 -21.45
CA SER A 128 -18.80 14.53 -22.76
C SER A 128 -20.26 14.27 -23.17
N CYS A 129 -21.16 14.10 -22.20
CA CYS A 129 -22.60 13.94 -22.45
C CYS A 129 -23.29 15.25 -22.82
N CYS A 130 -22.85 16.39 -22.29
CA CYS A 130 -23.48 17.69 -22.57
C CYS A 130 -23.07 18.33 -23.91
N ILE A 131 -21.92 17.96 -24.48
CA ILE A 131 -21.44 18.51 -25.77
C ILE A 131 -22.06 17.80 -26.98
N THR A 132 -22.65 16.61 -26.79
CA THR A 132 -23.19 15.79 -27.89
C THR A 132 -24.73 15.85 -27.99
N ALA A 133 -25.36 16.84 -27.38
CA ALA A 133 -26.81 17.13 -27.48
C ALA A 133 -27.07 18.27 -28.47
#